data_AF-A0AAV8ZED1-F1
#
_entry.id   AF-A0AAV8ZED1-F1
#
_cell.length_a   1.000
_cell.length_b   1.000
_cell.length_c   1.000
_cell.angle_alpha   90.00
_cell.angle_beta   90.00
_cell.angle_gamma   90.00
#
_symmetry.space_group_name_H-M   'P 1'
#
loop_
_entity.id
_entity.type
_entity.pdbx_description
1 polymer ?
#
loop_
_entity_poly.entity_id
_entity_poly.type
_entity_poly.pdbx_seq_one_letter_code
_entity_poly.pdbx_strand_id
1 'polypeptide(L)'
;MKHGLPTAQSINSVVCVTREIHNAKGKTINMFILSIMENVEICLNRLECTKEEMADFPRRMRDWLFNIMRDLADRQELTPHYLDMEREAESNLTRRWTNAAIWKFCDLDGHPPDRSVSRHELFPIRAPLMALEHCIAPFLYSCDSDNNHRITIKEWAKCLELEELQRVGRALKDEIEDRCEQIADDEE
;
A
#
# COMPACT_ATOMS: atom_id res chain seq x y z
N MET A 1 10.22 -40.10 18.58
CA MET A 1 10.46 -38.88 17.78
C MET A 1 9.92 -37.72 18.60
N LYS A 2 10.75 -36.72 18.93
CA LYS A 2 10.32 -35.57 19.74
C LYS A 2 9.50 -34.65 18.84
N HIS A 3 8.18 -34.68 18.96
CA HIS A 3 7.35 -33.61 18.41
C HIS A 3 7.64 -32.36 19.25
N GLY A 4 8.25 -31.33 18.64
CA GLY A 4 8.42 -30.04 19.29
C GLY A 4 7.03 -29.49 19.63
N LEU A 5 6.77 -29.21 20.91
CA LEU A 5 5.55 -28.52 21.28
C LEU A 5 5.52 -27.14 20.60
N PRO A 6 4.36 -26.68 20.11
CA PRO A 6 4.23 -25.33 19.60
C PRO A 6 4.61 -24.33 20.70
N THR A 7 5.49 -23.38 20.36
CA THR A 7 5.89 -22.29 21.25
C THR A 7 4.76 -21.27 21.33
N ALA A 8 3.92 -21.40 22.36
CA ALA A 8 2.94 -20.38 22.73
C ALA A 8 3.66 -19.19 23.39
N GLN A 9 3.36 -17.98 22.94
CA GLN A 9 3.74 -16.74 23.65
C GLN A 9 2.46 -15.98 23.98
N SER A 10 2.38 -15.53 25.24
CA SER A 10 1.23 -14.81 25.80
C SER A 10 1.48 -13.31 25.73
N ILE A 11 0.54 -12.56 25.13
CA ILE A 11 0.55 -11.09 25.07
C ILE A 11 -0.83 -10.60 25.49
N ASN A 12 -0.95 -9.86 26.59
CA ASN A 12 -2.21 -9.24 27.06
C ASN A 12 -3.44 -10.17 27.00
N SER A 13 -3.28 -11.43 27.44
CA SER A 13 -4.30 -12.52 27.42
C SER A 13 -4.57 -13.18 26.06
N VAL A 14 -3.82 -12.84 25.02
CA VAL A 14 -3.89 -13.45 23.68
C VAL A 14 -2.72 -14.43 23.47
N VAL A 15 -3.02 -15.63 22.97
CA VAL A 15 -2.03 -16.69 22.70
C VAL A 15 -1.80 -16.82 21.19
N CYS A 16 -0.66 -16.36 20.69
CA CYS A 16 -0.26 -16.59 19.29
C CYS A 16 0.33 -18.00 19.15
N VAL A 17 -0.22 -18.80 18.23
CA VAL A 17 0.23 -20.18 17.97
C VAL A 17 0.76 -20.28 16.54
N THR A 18 2.05 -20.57 16.38
CA THR A 18 2.61 -21.01 15.09
C THR A 18 2.31 -22.50 14.93
N ARG A 19 1.64 -22.89 13.83
CA ARG A 19 1.45 -24.30 13.49
C ARG A 19 2.38 -24.66 12.35
N GLU A 20 3.29 -25.59 12.62
CA GLU A 20 4.09 -26.22 11.58
C GLU A 20 3.18 -27.09 10.71
N ILE A 21 3.07 -26.76 9.43
CA ILE A 21 2.35 -27.57 8.44
C ILE A 21 3.37 -28.10 7.45
N HIS A 22 3.38 -29.40 7.20
CA HIS A 22 4.25 -29.96 6.17
C HIS A 22 3.54 -29.91 4.82
N ASN A 23 4.23 -29.45 3.78
CA ASN A 23 3.70 -29.57 2.41
C ASN A 23 3.68 -31.03 1.96
N ALA A 24 3.07 -31.30 0.80
CA ALA A 24 2.99 -32.64 0.21
C ALA A 24 4.37 -33.31 -0.05
N LYS A 25 5.48 -32.57 0.08
CA LYS A 25 6.87 -33.06 -0.02
C LYS A 25 7.57 -33.15 1.35
N GLY A 26 6.83 -33.03 2.47
CA GLY A 26 7.35 -33.14 3.83
C GLY A 26 8.14 -31.91 4.33
N LYS A 27 8.25 -30.82 3.56
CA LYS A 27 8.92 -29.60 4.02
C LYS A 27 8.02 -28.84 5.00
N THR A 28 8.56 -28.49 6.15
CA THR A 28 7.91 -27.63 7.15
C THR A 28 7.65 -26.26 6.53
N ILE A 29 6.37 -25.87 6.48
CA ILE A 29 5.88 -24.54 6.16
C ILE A 29 5.29 -23.98 7.46
N ASN A 30 5.77 -22.81 7.87
CA ASN A 30 5.11 -22.05 8.92
C ASN A 30 3.89 -21.39 8.30
N MET A 31 2.69 -21.81 8.68
CA MET A 31 1.44 -21.23 8.19
C MET A 31 0.66 -20.67 9.38
N PHE A 32 0.31 -19.39 9.31
CA PHE A 32 -0.56 -18.73 10.27
C PHE A 32 -2.00 -19.20 10.00
N ILE A 33 -2.49 -20.21 10.73
CA ILE A 33 -3.89 -20.63 10.59
C ILE A 33 -4.81 -19.67 11.36
N LEU A 34 -5.60 -18.95 10.56
CA LEU A 34 -6.78 -18.14 10.86
C LEU A 34 -7.77 -18.89 11.76
N SER A 35 -8.11 -18.32 12.92
CA SER A 35 -9.32 -18.76 13.64
C SER A 35 -10.09 -17.65 14.37
N ILE A 36 -9.58 -16.42 14.51
CA ILE A 36 -10.38 -15.30 15.05
C ILE A 36 -9.94 -14.02 14.36
N MET A 37 -10.84 -13.40 13.58
CA MET A 37 -10.59 -12.16 12.82
C MET A 37 -10.18 -10.96 13.70
N GLU A 38 -10.40 -11.03 15.01
CA GLU A 38 -10.09 -9.94 15.96
C GLU A 38 -8.62 -9.91 16.44
N ASN A 39 -7.79 -10.90 16.12
CA ASN A 39 -6.42 -11.02 16.68
C ASN A 39 -5.30 -11.20 15.64
N VAL A 40 -5.64 -11.13 14.34
CA VAL A 40 -4.67 -11.32 13.23
C VAL A 40 -3.59 -10.24 13.25
N GLU A 41 -3.98 -9.00 13.55
CA GLU A 41 -3.09 -7.84 13.59
C GLU A 41 -2.04 -7.95 14.71
N ILE A 42 -2.38 -8.58 15.84
CA ILE A 42 -1.46 -8.75 16.99
C ILE A 42 -0.41 -9.84 16.71
N CYS A 43 -0.73 -10.87 15.93
CA CYS A 43 0.23 -11.95 15.63
C CYS A 43 1.11 -11.69 14.40
N LEU A 44 0.66 -10.86 13.44
CA LEU A 44 1.49 -10.36 12.33
C LEU A 44 2.54 -9.34 12.78
N ASN A 45 2.30 -8.67 13.91
CA ASN A 45 3.16 -7.65 14.52
C ASN A 45 4.49 -8.18 15.12
N ARG A 46 5.01 -9.30 14.61
CA ARG A 46 6.30 -9.88 15.05
C ARG A 46 7.46 -9.60 14.11
N LEU A 47 7.22 -9.04 12.94
CA LEU A 47 8.27 -8.51 12.10
C LEU A 47 8.24 -7.00 12.31
N GLU A 48 9.12 -6.49 13.17
CA GLU A 48 9.34 -5.04 13.19
C GLU A 48 9.95 -4.64 11.84
N CYS A 49 9.46 -3.56 11.24
CA CYS A 49 10.06 -3.05 10.01
C CYS A 49 11.46 -2.54 10.33
N THR A 50 12.48 -3.22 9.83
CA THR A 50 13.87 -2.84 10.03
C THR A 50 14.16 -1.51 9.35
N LYS A 51 15.24 -0.82 9.76
CA LYS A 51 15.61 0.46 9.15
C LYS A 51 15.98 0.29 7.69
N GLU A 52 16.61 -0.84 7.36
CA GLU A 52 17.00 -1.21 6.01
C GLU A 52 15.77 -1.49 5.13
N GLU A 53 14.78 -2.22 5.66
CA GLU A 53 13.51 -2.43 4.95
C GLU A 53 12.76 -1.11 4.75
N MET A 54 12.66 -0.28 5.79
CA MET A 54 11.98 1.03 5.70
C MET A 54 12.67 1.97 4.72
N ALA A 55 14.01 1.97 4.65
CA ALA A 55 14.75 2.77 3.69
C ALA A 55 14.48 2.34 2.23
N ASP A 56 14.16 1.08 1.98
CA ASP A 56 13.85 0.56 0.65
C ASP A 56 12.33 0.59 0.33
N PHE A 57 11.51 0.79 1.35
CA PHE A 57 10.06 0.65 1.26
C PHE A 57 9.39 1.68 0.34
N PRO A 58 9.70 2.99 0.38
CA PRO A 58 9.10 3.97 -0.52
C PRO A 58 9.23 3.60 -2.00
N ARG A 59 10.43 3.15 -2.40
CA ARG A 59 10.72 2.68 -3.76
C ARG A 59 9.86 1.48 -4.14
N ARG A 60 9.82 0.47 -3.26
CA ARG A 60 9.00 -0.74 -3.49
C ARG A 60 7.52 -0.43 -3.57
N MET A 61 7.05 0.50 -2.73
CA MET A 61 5.68 0.97 -2.73
C MET A 61 5.30 1.59 -4.07
N ARG A 62 6.15 2.47 -4.63
CA ARG A 62 5.93 3.04 -5.98
C ARG A 62 5.86 1.98 -7.07
N ASP A 63 6.79 1.02 -7.05
CA ASP A 63 6.82 -0.08 -8.01
C ASP A 63 5.56 -0.96 -7.89
N TRP A 64 5.13 -1.22 -6.65
CA TRP A 64 3.91 -1.97 -6.38
C TRP A 64 2.67 -1.25 -6.91
N LEU A 65 2.49 0.03 -6.59
CA LEU A 65 1.36 0.84 -7.07
C LEU A 65 1.23 0.79 -8.59
N PHE A 66 2.36 0.94 -9.29
CA PHE A 66 2.38 0.85 -10.74
C PHE A 66 1.97 -0.55 -11.25
N ASN A 67 2.46 -1.63 -10.63
CA ASN A 67 2.06 -2.98 -11.01
C ASN A 67 0.56 -3.24 -10.80
N ILE A 68 -0.02 -2.73 -9.70
CA ILE A 68 -1.48 -2.84 -9.49
C ILE A 68 -2.24 -2.06 -10.56
N MET A 69 -1.81 -0.84 -10.89
CA MET A 69 -2.44 -0.04 -11.95
C MET A 69 -2.43 -0.79 -13.29
N ARG A 70 -1.29 -1.38 -13.68
CA ARG A 70 -1.16 -2.20 -14.88
C ARG A 70 -2.06 -3.44 -14.84
N ASP A 71 -2.07 -4.16 -13.72
CA ASP A 71 -2.90 -5.36 -13.57
C ASP A 71 -4.40 -5.05 -13.71
N LEU A 72 -4.85 -3.87 -13.23
CA LEU A 72 -6.22 -3.39 -13.41
C LEU A 72 -6.49 -2.95 -14.86
N ALA A 73 -5.51 -2.32 -15.53
CA ALA A 73 -5.60 -1.97 -16.94
C ALA A 73 -5.76 -3.21 -17.83
N ASP A 74 -4.96 -4.25 -17.57
CA ASP A 74 -5.02 -5.54 -18.28
C ASP A 74 -6.38 -6.24 -18.13
N ARG A 75 -7.03 -6.06 -16.97
CA ARG A 75 -8.37 -6.60 -16.67
C ARG A 75 -9.52 -5.70 -17.13
N GLN A 76 -9.21 -4.53 -17.69
CA GLN A 76 -10.20 -3.52 -18.10
C GLN A 76 -11.04 -3.02 -16.92
N GLU A 77 -10.42 -2.91 -15.74
CA GLU A 77 -11.06 -2.43 -14.50
C GLU A 77 -10.75 -0.95 -14.21
N LEU A 78 -9.92 -0.29 -15.03
CA LEU A 78 -9.67 1.16 -14.95
C LEU A 78 -10.70 1.96 -15.77
N THR A 79 -11.04 3.14 -15.29
CA THR A 79 -11.79 4.14 -16.08
C THR A 79 -10.99 4.58 -17.31
N PRO A 80 -11.63 5.10 -18.36
CA PRO A 80 -10.93 5.58 -19.55
C PRO A 80 -9.82 6.60 -19.24
N HIS A 81 -10.12 7.54 -18.33
CA HIS A 81 -9.14 8.52 -17.86
C HIS A 81 -7.90 7.83 -17.27
N TYR A 82 -8.09 6.90 -16.32
CA TYR A 82 -6.99 6.20 -15.67
C TYR A 82 -6.23 5.24 -16.59
N LEU A 83 -6.91 4.66 -17.58
CA LEU A 83 -6.26 3.86 -18.61
C LEU A 83 -5.27 4.67 -19.43
N ASP A 84 -5.60 5.91 -19.79
CA ASP A 84 -4.67 6.79 -20.52
C ASP A 84 -3.47 7.20 -19.64
N MET A 85 -3.69 7.42 -18.34
CA MET A 85 -2.60 7.66 -17.40
C MET A 85 -1.65 6.45 -17.27
N GLU A 86 -2.20 5.23 -17.29
CA GLU A 86 -1.41 3.99 -17.27
C GLU A 86 -0.57 3.85 -18.54
N ARG A 87 -1.15 4.11 -19.73
CA ARG A 87 -0.43 4.06 -21.01
C ARG A 87 0.72 5.07 -21.08
N GLU A 88 0.51 6.27 -20.54
CA GLU A 88 1.59 7.25 -20.39
C GLU A 88 2.68 6.73 -19.43
N ALA A 89 2.29 6.07 -18.34
CA ALA A 89 3.20 5.52 -17.34
C ALA A 89 4.08 4.38 -17.88
N GLU A 90 3.57 3.55 -18.81
CA GLU A 90 4.37 2.53 -19.50
C GLU A 90 5.36 3.14 -20.51
N SER A 91 4.97 4.20 -21.21
CA SER A 91 5.79 4.82 -22.27
C SER A 91 6.78 5.88 -21.76
N ASN A 92 6.54 6.46 -20.59
CA ASN A 92 7.34 7.53 -20.01
C ASN A 92 7.75 7.23 -18.56
N LEU A 93 9.01 6.83 -18.37
CA LEU A 93 9.59 6.52 -17.04
C LEU A 93 9.50 7.68 -16.04
N THR A 94 9.47 8.94 -16.50
CA THR A 94 9.33 10.10 -15.60
C THR A 94 7.92 10.25 -15.03
N ARG A 95 6.93 9.66 -15.70
CA ARG A 95 5.52 9.67 -15.32
C ARG A 95 5.08 8.36 -14.68
N ARG A 96 5.86 7.28 -14.86
CA ARG A 96 5.56 5.92 -14.40
C ARG A 96 5.01 5.87 -12.98
N TRP A 97 5.82 6.37 -12.03
CA TRP A 97 5.47 6.31 -10.62
C TRP A 97 4.53 7.44 -10.19
N THR A 98 4.66 8.62 -10.80
CA THR A 98 3.79 9.76 -10.49
C THR A 98 2.33 9.47 -10.86
N ASN A 99 2.08 8.93 -12.05
CA ASN A 99 0.73 8.61 -12.50
C ASN A 99 0.09 7.51 -11.64
N ALA A 100 0.83 6.47 -11.30
CA ALA A 100 0.35 5.41 -10.41
C ALA A 100 0.07 5.93 -8.98
N ALA A 101 0.90 6.83 -8.47
CA ALA A 101 0.70 7.45 -7.16
C ALA A 101 -0.52 8.38 -7.13
N ILE A 102 -0.75 9.16 -8.18
CA ILE A 102 -1.95 10.01 -8.34
C ILE A 102 -3.19 9.15 -8.42
N TRP A 103 -3.22 8.19 -9.36
CA TRP A 103 -4.33 7.26 -9.52
C TRP A 103 -4.72 6.64 -8.19
N LYS A 104 -3.75 6.07 -7.47
CA LYS A 104 -4.06 5.41 -6.22
C LYS A 104 -4.56 6.38 -5.14
N PHE A 105 -4.01 7.59 -5.07
CA PHE A 105 -4.50 8.58 -4.12
C PHE A 105 -5.97 8.93 -4.40
N CYS A 106 -6.31 9.23 -5.65
CA CYS A 106 -7.68 9.55 -6.04
C CYS A 106 -8.64 8.36 -5.87
N ASP A 107 -8.16 7.13 -6.08
CA ASP A 107 -8.94 5.89 -5.83
C ASP A 107 -9.24 5.66 -4.33
N LEU A 108 -8.40 6.21 -3.44
CA LEU A 108 -8.61 6.13 -1.99
C LEU A 108 -9.38 7.33 -1.43
N ASP A 109 -9.20 8.53 -1.99
CA ASP A 109 -9.93 9.75 -1.64
C ASP A 109 -11.39 9.58 -2.10
N GLY A 110 -12.22 9.06 -1.20
CA GLY A 110 -13.56 8.58 -1.52
C GLY A 110 -14.51 9.69 -1.95
N HIS A 111 -15.80 9.36 -2.08
CA HIS A 111 -16.82 10.37 -2.40
C HIS A 111 -17.54 10.87 -1.13
N PRO A 112 -17.70 12.19 -0.94
CA PRO A 112 -17.13 13.27 -1.75
C PRO A 112 -15.62 13.45 -1.50
N PRO A 113 -14.82 13.79 -2.54
CA PRO A 113 -13.38 13.94 -2.40
C PRO A 113 -13.07 15.13 -1.48
N ASP A 114 -12.28 14.87 -0.44
CA ASP A 114 -11.86 15.89 0.52
C ASP A 114 -10.38 16.29 0.37
N ARG A 115 -9.73 15.77 -0.68
CA ARG A 115 -8.32 15.98 -1.04
C ARG A 115 -7.36 15.45 0.03
N SER A 116 -7.82 14.51 0.83
CA SER A 116 -7.04 13.85 1.88
C SER A 116 -7.47 12.39 2.02
N VAL A 117 -6.54 11.51 2.36
CA VAL A 117 -6.87 10.12 2.63
C VAL A 117 -6.83 9.88 4.14
N SER A 118 -7.98 9.53 4.71
CA SER A 118 -8.11 9.20 6.13
C SER A 118 -7.58 7.80 6.46
N ARG A 119 -7.38 7.53 7.75
CA ARG A 119 -6.98 6.19 8.23
C ARG A 119 -7.92 5.05 7.80
N HIS A 120 -9.21 5.33 7.60
CA HIS A 120 -10.19 4.32 7.19
C HIS A 120 -10.08 4.04 5.68
N GLU A 121 -9.85 5.08 4.88
CA GLU A 121 -9.65 4.95 3.44
C GLU A 121 -8.35 4.22 3.10
N LEU A 122 -7.33 4.27 3.96
CA LEU A 122 -6.09 3.48 3.78
C LEU A 122 -6.28 1.96 3.94
N PHE A 123 -7.44 1.48 4.39
CA PHE A 123 -7.67 0.05 4.65
C PHE A 123 -7.35 -0.88 3.46
N PRO A 124 -7.74 -0.58 2.20
CA PRO A 124 -7.43 -1.44 1.06
C PRO A 124 -5.92 -1.61 0.79
N ILE A 125 -5.10 -0.60 1.14
CA ILE A 125 -3.63 -0.68 1.01
C ILE A 125 -2.99 -1.43 2.18
N ARG A 126 -3.66 -1.47 3.35
CA ARG A 126 -3.20 -2.24 4.52
C ARG A 126 -3.54 -3.73 4.43
N ALA A 127 -4.26 -4.18 3.39
CA ALA A 127 -4.62 -5.58 3.23
C ALA A 127 -3.38 -6.47 2.94
N PRO A 128 -3.26 -7.66 3.57
CA PRO A 128 -2.02 -8.45 3.65
C PRO A 128 -1.69 -9.27 2.39
N LEU A 129 -1.56 -8.63 1.23
CA LEU A 129 -1.30 -9.33 -0.05
C LEU A 129 0.13 -9.11 -0.59
N MET A 130 1.07 -8.62 0.23
CA MET A 130 2.34 -8.05 -0.21
C MET A 130 3.55 -8.45 0.65
N ALA A 131 4.72 -8.52 0.03
CA ALA A 131 5.99 -8.59 0.75
C ALA A 131 6.24 -7.25 1.48
N LEU A 132 6.82 -7.30 2.68
CA LEU A 132 7.02 -6.15 3.58
C LEU A 132 5.71 -5.53 4.11
N GLU A 133 4.66 -6.33 4.26
CA GLU A 133 3.38 -5.92 4.86
C GLU A 133 3.55 -5.22 6.22
N HIS A 134 4.52 -5.68 7.01
CA HIS A 134 4.84 -5.14 8.32
C HIS A 134 5.44 -3.72 8.27
N CYS A 135 5.88 -3.27 7.09
CA CYS A 135 6.37 -1.91 6.85
C CYS A 135 5.27 -0.95 6.40
N ILE A 136 4.11 -1.43 5.91
CA ILE A 136 3.05 -0.57 5.37
C ILE A 136 2.53 0.40 6.44
N ALA A 137 2.14 -0.11 7.61
CA ALA A 137 1.61 0.72 8.68
C ALA A 137 2.63 1.77 9.20
N PRO A 138 3.87 1.40 9.60
CA PRO A 138 4.84 2.39 10.05
C PRO A 138 5.24 3.37 8.94
N PHE A 139 5.25 2.95 7.68
CA PHE A 139 5.47 3.86 6.54
C PHE A 139 4.34 4.90 6.44
N LEU A 140 3.07 4.47 6.40
CA LEU A 140 1.94 5.38 6.30
C LEU A 140 1.84 6.33 7.50
N TYR A 141 2.20 5.87 8.71
CA TYR A 141 2.30 6.75 9.87
C TYR A 141 3.42 7.79 9.75
N SER A 142 4.51 7.48 9.07
CA SER A 142 5.59 8.44 8.81
C SER A 142 5.22 9.50 7.75
N CYS A 143 4.20 9.23 6.93
CA CYS A 143 3.73 10.16 5.90
C CYS A 143 2.90 11.32 6.47
N ASP A 144 2.12 11.05 7.51
CA ASP A 144 1.30 12.04 8.25
C ASP A 144 2.21 12.95 9.11
N SER A 145 2.75 14.00 8.48
CA SER A 145 3.82 14.83 9.07
C SER A 145 3.31 15.79 10.13
N ASP A 146 2.04 16.20 10.03
CA ASP A 146 1.38 17.07 11.01
C ASP A 146 0.53 16.28 12.03
N ASN A 147 0.49 14.94 11.89
CA ASN A 147 -0.16 13.99 12.78
C ASN A 147 -1.68 14.24 12.94
N ASN A 148 -2.33 14.70 11.87
CA ASN A 148 -3.75 14.98 11.83
C ASN A 148 -4.61 13.75 11.45
N HIS A 149 -3.98 12.59 11.28
CA HIS A 149 -4.57 11.30 10.91
C HIS A 149 -5.13 11.25 9.48
N ARG A 150 -4.67 12.15 8.62
CA ARG A 150 -4.96 12.19 7.20
C ARG A 150 -3.64 12.35 6.46
N ILE A 151 -3.62 11.87 5.22
CA ILE A 151 -2.48 12.05 4.32
C ILE A 151 -2.94 12.93 3.18
N THR A 152 -2.38 14.12 3.07
CA THR A 152 -2.58 14.97 1.90
C THR A 152 -1.79 14.47 0.71
N ILE A 153 -2.17 14.87 -0.50
CA ILE A 153 -1.43 14.48 -1.70
C ILE A 153 0.04 14.94 -1.69
N LYS A 154 0.33 16.06 -1.01
CA LYS A 154 1.70 16.57 -0.81
C LYS A 154 2.51 15.63 0.08
N GLU A 155 1.93 15.20 1.19
CA GLU A 155 2.55 14.23 2.08
C GLU A 155 2.76 12.89 1.40
N TRP A 156 1.75 12.40 0.67
CA TRP A 156 1.83 11.19 -0.13
C TRP A 156 2.99 11.23 -1.14
N ALA A 157 3.09 12.30 -1.93
CA ALA A 157 4.13 12.46 -2.93
C ALA A 157 5.53 12.54 -2.31
N LYS A 158 5.66 13.26 -1.19
CA LYS A 158 6.92 13.35 -0.43
C LYS A 158 7.32 12.01 0.16
N CYS A 159 6.37 11.27 0.73
CA CYS A 159 6.61 9.96 1.33
C CYS A 159 7.04 8.91 0.30
N LEU A 160 6.50 9.02 -0.91
CA LEU A 160 6.91 8.22 -2.06
C LEU A 160 8.14 8.81 -2.76
N GLU A 161 8.84 9.82 -2.23
CA GLU A 161 10.07 10.38 -2.83
C GLU A 161 9.91 10.82 -4.30
N LEU A 162 8.72 11.28 -4.68
CA LEU A 162 8.43 11.70 -6.06
C LEU A 162 9.03 13.07 -6.40
N GLU A 163 9.36 13.88 -5.37
CA GLU A 163 9.97 15.20 -5.52
C GLU A 163 11.35 15.15 -6.21
N GLU A 164 12.12 14.07 -6.00
CA GLU A 164 13.44 13.90 -6.61
C GLU A 164 13.38 13.46 -8.08
N LEU A 165 12.30 12.78 -8.46
CA LEU A 165 12.11 12.22 -9.81
C LEU A 165 11.65 13.28 -10.82
N GLN A 166 11.29 14.47 -10.35
CA GLN A 166 10.76 15.57 -11.17
C GLN A 166 11.60 16.85 -11.02
N ARG A 167 12.81 16.85 -11.60
CA ARG A 167 13.53 18.08 -11.99
C ARG A 167 12.88 18.81 -13.18
N VAL A 168 11.65 18.46 -13.54
CA VAL A 168 10.82 19.16 -14.51
C VAL A 168 9.51 19.54 -13.83
N GLY A 169 9.25 20.84 -13.72
CA GLY A 169 7.89 21.35 -13.67
C GLY A 169 7.43 21.91 -12.34
N ARG A 170 7.50 23.24 -12.27
CA ARG A 170 6.71 24.12 -11.40
C ARG A 170 5.17 23.99 -11.62
N ALA A 171 4.74 22.95 -12.36
CA ALA A 171 3.38 22.63 -12.79
C ALA A 171 2.89 21.28 -12.22
N LEU A 172 3.73 20.51 -11.52
CA LEU A 172 3.38 19.21 -10.95
C LEU A 172 2.36 19.30 -9.82
N LYS A 173 2.47 20.33 -8.98
CA LYS A 173 1.57 20.52 -7.84
C LYS A 173 0.12 20.76 -8.31
N ASP A 174 -0.02 21.55 -9.37
CA ASP A 174 -1.32 21.85 -9.98
C ASP A 174 -1.80 20.63 -10.80
N GLU A 175 -0.89 19.94 -11.52
CA GLU A 175 -1.21 18.70 -12.26
C GLU A 175 -1.65 17.53 -11.36
N ILE A 176 -1.11 17.42 -10.15
CA ILE A 176 -1.48 16.40 -9.17
C ILE A 176 -2.84 16.70 -8.53
N GLU A 177 -3.10 17.97 -8.17
CA GLU A 177 -4.34 18.40 -7.53
C GLU A 177 -5.53 18.39 -8.52
N ASP A 178 -5.31 18.72 -9.80
CA ASP A 178 -6.37 18.81 -10.82
C ASP A 178 -6.77 17.45 -11.44
N ARG A 179 -5.95 16.40 -11.30
CA ARG A 179 -6.20 15.08 -11.94
C ARG A 179 -7.24 14.20 -11.26
N CYS A 180 -7.61 14.47 -10.01
CA CYS A 180 -8.69 13.71 -9.36
C CYS A 180 -10.09 14.17 -9.80
N GLU A 181 -10.24 15.38 -10.35
CA GLU A 181 -11.55 15.99 -10.63
C GLU A 181 -12.20 15.53 -11.95
N GLN A 182 -11.46 14.87 -12.85
CA GLN A 182 -11.96 14.47 -14.18
C GLN A 182 -12.89 13.24 -14.20
N ILE A 183 -13.32 12.74 -13.03
CA ILE A 183 -14.07 11.46 -12.90
C ILE A 183 -15.57 11.69 -12.67
N ALA A 184 -15.97 12.93 -12.33
CA ALA A 184 -17.35 13.23 -11.94
C ALA A 184 -18.33 13.41 -13.13
N ASP A 185 -17.86 13.44 -14.37
CA ASP A 185 -18.66 13.85 -15.53
C ASP A 185 -19.11 12.70 -16.46
N ASP A 186 -18.71 11.44 -16.19
CA ASP A 186 -19.00 10.30 -17.08
C ASP A 186 -20.14 9.37 -16.61
N GLU A 187 -20.86 9.71 -15.53
CA GLU A 187 -22.02 8.95 -15.02
C GLU A 187 -23.38 9.66 -15.22
N GLU A 188 -23.58 10.41 -16.32
CA GLU A 188 -24.92 10.86 -16.77
C GLU A 188 -25.56 9.94 -17.82
#